data_AF-A0A1J3JS45-F1
#
_entry.id   AF-A0A1J3JS45-F1
#
_cell.length_a   1.000
_cell.length_b   1.000
_cell.length_c   1.000
_cell.angle_alpha   90.00
_cell.angle_beta   90.00
_cell.angle_gamma   90.00
#
_symmetry.space_group_name_H-M   'P 1'
#
loop_
_entity.id
_entity.type
_entity.pdbx_description
1 polymer ?
#
loop_
_entity_poly.entity_id
_entity_poly.type
_entity_poly.pdbx_seq_one_letter_code
_entity_poly.pdbx_strand_id
1 'polypeptide(L)'
;IVKGPTSFKEIRTYRGVVYEKFKDACYARGLLDDDEVWVDSIISSSQWCFGDHLRNLFAVMLASDCFTTPEDVWERTWHILAQD
;
A
#
# COMPACT_ATOMS: atom_id res chain seq x y z
N ILE A 1 19.54 21.59 -11.81
CA ILE A 1 18.72 20.71 -12.67
C ILE A 1 19.07 19.27 -12.30
N VAL A 2 18.12 18.49 -11.78
CA VAL A 2 18.32 17.05 -11.58
C VAL A 2 18.11 16.38 -12.93
N LYS A 3 19.12 15.64 -13.43
CA LYS A 3 18.95 14.88 -14.67
C LYS A 3 18.03 13.70 -14.40
N GLY A 4 17.01 13.55 -15.25
CA GLY A 4 16.15 12.37 -15.23
C GLY A 4 16.91 11.10 -15.61
N PRO A 5 16.40 9.92 -15.24
CA PRO A 5 16.97 8.66 -15.65
C PRO A 5 16.88 8.50 -17.17
N THR A 6 17.90 7.88 -17.77
CA THR A 6 18.06 7.67 -19.22
C THR A 6 17.88 6.22 -19.63
N SER A 7 17.65 5.32 -18.68
CA SER A 7 17.37 3.90 -18.92
C SER A 7 16.45 3.29 -17.87
N PHE A 8 15.78 2.18 -18.19
CA PHE A 8 14.96 1.44 -17.22
C PHE A 8 15.75 0.95 -16.00
N LYS A 9 17.04 0.66 -16.18
CA LYS A 9 17.93 0.32 -15.06
C LYS A 9 18.10 1.52 -14.12
N GLU A 10 18.31 2.71 -14.67
CA GLU A 10 18.43 3.95 -13.88
C GLU A 10 17.12 4.32 -13.18
N ILE A 11 15.96 4.08 -13.80
CA ILE A 11 14.64 4.29 -13.14
C ILE A 11 14.53 3.41 -11.89
N ARG A 12 15.01 2.17 -11.95
CA ARG A 12 15.03 1.22 -10.81
C ARG A 12 16.21 1.41 -9.87
N THR A 13 17.07 2.41 -10.08
CA THR A 13 18.24 2.63 -9.23
C THR A 13 18.01 3.79 -8.28
N TYR A 14 18.17 3.55 -6.98
CA TYR A 14 18.17 4.60 -5.97
C TYR A 14 19.30 4.40 -4.96
N ARG A 15 20.09 5.46 -4.74
CA ARG A 15 21.28 5.46 -3.85
C ARG A 15 22.26 4.29 -4.12
N GLY A 16 22.43 3.91 -5.38
CA GLY A 16 23.33 2.82 -5.80
C GLY A 16 22.74 1.41 -5.70
N VAL A 17 21.51 1.25 -5.19
CA VAL A 17 20.78 -0.02 -5.16
C VAL A 17 19.87 -0.13 -6.38
N VAL A 18 19.98 -1.23 -7.12
CA VAL A 18 19.06 -1.57 -8.22
C VAL A 18 17.95 -2.44 -7.65
N TYR A 19 16.73 -1.93 -7.69
CA TYR A 19 15.54 -2.65 -7.23
C TYR A 19 14.99 -3.56 -8.33
N GLU A 20 14.35 -4.65 -7.94
CA GLU A 20 13.76 -5.60 -8.88
C GLU A 20 12.56 -4.96 -9.61
N LYS A 21 11.63 -4.37 -8.85
CA LYS A 21 10.44 -3.72 -9.36
C LYS A 21 10.60 -2.19 -9.36
N PHE A 22 9.92 -1.54 -10.29
CA PHE A 22 9.87 -0.07 -10.35
C PHE A 22 9.21 0.53 -9.10
N LYS A 23 8.16 -0.12 -8.59
CA LYS A 23 7.41 0.29 -7.40
C LYS A 23 8.32 0.37 -6.17
N ASP A 24 9.18 -0.63 -5.97
CA ASP A 24 10.12 -0.66 -4.84
C ASP A 24 11.14 0.48 -4.90
N ALA A 25 11.62 0.81 -6.11
CA ALA A 25 12.47 1.98 -6.30
C ALA A 25 11.73 3.29 -5.97
N CYS A 26 10.46 3.42 -6.35
CA CYS A 26 9.64 4.57 -5.99
C CYS A 26 9.38 4.65 -4.48
N TYR A 27 9.12 3.52 -3.83
CA TYR A 27 8.95 3.43 -2.38
C TYR A 27 10.23 3.86 -1.64
N ALA A 28 11.38 3.31 -2.02
CA ALA A 28 12.66 3.68 -1.43
C ALA A 28 13.02 5.17 -1.62
N ARG A 29 12.48 5.80 -2.68
CA ARG A 29 12.64 7.23 -2.95
C ARG A 29 11.71 8.12 -2.13
N GLY A 30 10.73 7.53 -1.42
CA GLY A 30 9.65 8.28 -0.75
C GLY A 30 8.70 8.94 -1.74
N LEU A 31 8.53 8.35 -2.94
CA LEU A 31 7.57 8.83 -3.95
C LEU A 31 6.19 8.20 -3.78
N LEU A 32 6.10 7.16 -2.96
CA LEU A 32 4.87 6.47 -2.61
C LEU A 32 4.67 6.62 -1.10
N ASP A 33 3.45 6.94 -0.71
CA ASP A 33 3.05 6.95 0.70
C ASP A 33 2.83 5.52 1.20
N ASP A 34 3.03 5.30 2.49
CA ASP A 34 2.67 4.03 3.13
C ASP A 34 1.16 3.91 3.33
N ASP A 35 0.70 2.68 3.58
CA ASP A 35 -0.72 2.38 3.81
C ASP A 35 -1.07 2.25 5.30
N GLU A 36 -0.21 2.74 6.20
CA GLU A 36 -0.38 2.55 7.66
C GLU A 36 -1.71 3.13 8.14
N VAL A 37 -2.07 4.33 7.65
CA VAL A 37 -3.33 5.00 8.00
C VAL A 37 -4.56 4.13 7.70
N TRP A 38 -4.50 3.33 6.63
CA TRP A 38 -5.61 2.48 6.21
C TRP A 38 -5.67 1.20 7.03
N VAL A 39 -4.53 0.60 7.32
CA VAL A 39 -4.43 -0.55 8.23
C VAL A 39 -4.97 -0.17 9.61
N ASP A 40 -4.50 0.94 10.17
CA ASP A 40 -4.96 1.46 11.47
C ASP A 40 -6.45 1.79 11.46
N SER A 41 -6.96 2.32 10.34
CA SER A 41 -8.40 2.59 10.19
C SER A 41 -9.22 1.31 10.25
N ILE A 42 -8.81 0.25 9.54
CA ILE A 42 -9.51 -1.04 9.55
C ILE A 42 -9.47 -1.67 10.96
N ILE A 43 -8.31 -1.66 11.62
CA ILE A 43 -8.14 -2.17 12.99
C ILE A 43 -9.00 -1.37 13.98
N SER A 44 -9.06 -0.05 13.84
CA SER A 44 -9.86 0.80 14.72
C SER A 44 -11.36 0.58 14.48
N SER A 45 -11.78 0.49 13.22
CA SER A 45 -13.17 0.21 12.87
C SER A 45 -13.64 -1.16 13.37
N SER A 46 -12.76 -2.16 13.48
CA SER A 46 -13.16 -3.49 13.96
C SER A 46 -13.54 -3.53 15.44
N GLN A 47 -13.28 -2.45 16.19
CA GLN A 47 -13.77 -2.31 17.56
C GLN A 47 -15.26 -1.95 17.61
N TRP A 48 -15.81 -1.44 16.50
CA TRP A 48 -17.16 -0.86 16.44
C TRP A 48 -18.05 -1.50 15.36
N CYS A 49 -17.45 -2.20 14.41
CA CYS A 49 -18.12 -2.76 13.24
C CYS A 49 -17.84 -4.27 13.11
N PHE A 50 -18.81 -4.99 12.55
CA PHE A 50 -18.70 -6.41 12.23
C PHE A 50 -18.01 -6.63 10.87
N GLY A 51 -17.61 -7.88 10.60
CA GLY A 51 -16.84 -8.22 9.41
C GLY A 51 -17.51 -7.85 8.09
N ASP A 52 -18.84 -7.89 8.00
CA ASP A 52 -19.58 -7.49 6.80
C ASP A 52 -19.36 -6.00 6.44
N HIS A 53 -19.37 -5.12 7.43
CA HIS A 53 -19.08 -3.70 7.27
C HIS A 53 -17.62 -3.46 6.91
N LEU A 54 -16.70 -4.18 7.55
CA LEU A 54 -15.27 -4.04 7.27
C LEU A 54 -14.91 -4.53 5.87
N ARG A 55 -15.52 -5.62 5.39
CA ARG A 55 -15.36 -6.12 4.01
C ARG A 55 -15.85 -5.08 2.99
N ASN A 56 -16.99 -4.44 3.24
CA ASN A 56 -17.48 -3.36 2.40
C ASN A 56 -16.55 -2.15 2.42
N LEU A 57 -16.04 -1.76 3.59
CA LEU A 57 -15.07 -0.67 3.73
C LEU A 57 -13.80 -0.93 2.90
N PHE A 58 -13.23 -2.13 3.05
CA PHE A 58 -12.06 -2.56 2.30
C PHE A 58 -12.31 -2.52 0.79
N ALA A 59 -13.45 -3.03 0.32
CA ALA A 59 -13.80 -3.02 -1.10
C ALA A 59 -13.93 -1.59 -1.66
N VAL A 60 -14.53 -0.66 -0.90
CA VAL A 60 -14.66 0.75 -1.29
C VAL A 60 -13.29 1.43 -1.38
N MET A 61 -12.42 1.21 -0.39
CA MET A 61 -11.06 1.76 -0.40
C MET A 61 -10.24 1.24 -1.58
N LEU A 62 -10.35 -0.07 -1.86
CA LEU A 62 -9.69 -0.69 -3.01
C LEU A 62 -10.21 -0.11 -4.33
N ALA A 63 -11.53 0.03 -4.49
CA ALA A 63 -12.14 0.61 -5.68
C ALA A 63 -11.82 2.10 -5.87
N SER A 64 -11.47 2.79 -4.79
CA SER A 64 -11.11 4.22 -4.80
C SER A 64 -9.60 4.46 -4.96
N ASP A 65 -8.81 3.41 -5.19
CA ASP A 65 -7.34 3.46 -5.33
C ASP A 65 -6.65 4.11 -4.11
N CYS A 66 -7.20 3.88 -2.91
CA CYS A 66 -6.64 4.46 -1.68
C CYS A 66 -5.33 3.79 -1.24
N PHE A 67 -5.10 2.53 -1.64
CA PHE A 67 -3.94 1.76 -1.20
C PHE A 67 -2.79 1.87 -2.20
N THR A 68 -1.63 2.27 -1.73
CA THR A 68 -0.38 2.19 -2.47
C THR A 68 0.00 0.72 -2.74
N THR A 69 -0.17 -0.15 -1.74
CA THR A 69 0.16 -1.58 -1.70
C THR A 69 -1.01 -2.38 -1.13
N PRO A 70 -2.09 -2.58 -1.92
CA PRO A 70 -3.28 -3.30 -1.48
C PRO A 70 -3.00 -4.69 -0.88
N GLU A 71 -1.98 -5.38 -1.40
CA GLU A 71 -1.59 -6.70 -0.93
C GLU A 71 -1.07 -6.66 0.51
N ASP A 72 -0.31 -5.62 0.89
CA ASP A 72 0.21 -5.47 2.26
C ASP A 72 -0.93 -5.19 3.24
N VAL A 73 -1.84 -4.29 2.87
CA VAL A 73 -3.04 -3.99 3.68
C VAL A 73 -3.88 -5.25 3.90
N TRP A 74 -4.09 -6.05 2.85
CA TRP A 74 -4.82 -7.31 2.95
C TRP A 74 -4.14 -8.30 3.90
N GLU A 75 -2.85 -8.59 3.71
CA GLU A 75 -2.10 -9.53 4.54
C GLU A 75 -2.15 -9.15 6.03
N ARG A 76 -2.15 -7.85 6.32
CA ARG A 76 -2.21 -7.33 7.69
C ARG A 76 -3.61 -7.31 8.30
N THR A 77 -4.68 -7.36 7.50
CA THR A 77 -6.05 -7.12 8.00
C THR A 77 -7.05 -8.25 7.70
N TRP A 78 -6.74 -9.20 6.81
CA TRP A 78 -7.70 -10.22 6.35
C TRP A 78 -8.34 -11.02 7.49
N HIS A 79 -7.58 -11.30 8.55
CA HIS A 79 -8.06 -12.06 9.71
C HIS A 79 -9.14 -11.31 10.49
N ILE A 80 -9.14 -9.98 10.45
CA ILE A 80 -10.18 -9.13 11.03
C ILE A 80 -11.41 -9.12 10.11
N LEU A 81 -11.19 -8.99 8.80
CA LEU A 81 -12.25 -8.99 7.79
C LEU A 81 -13.02 -10.32 7.73
N ALA A 82 -12.37 -11.41 8.14
CA ALA A 82 -12.92 -12.76 8.14
C ALA A 82 -13.69 -13.13 9.42
N GLN A 83 -13.73 -12.24 10.44
CA GLN A 83 -14.55 -12.46 11.63
C GLN A 83 -16.03 -12.15 11.33
N ASP A 84 -16.94 -12.93 11.90
CA ASP A 84 -18.39 -12.70 11.85
C ASP A 84 -18.93 -12.37 13.25
#